data_AF-A0A432MQA8-F1
#
_entry.id   AF-A0A432MQA8-F1
#
_cell.length_a   1.000
_cell.length_b   1.000
_cell.length_c   1.000
_cell.angle_alpha   90.00
_cell.angle_beta   90.00
_cell.angle_gamma   90.00
#
_symmetry.space_group_name_H-M   'P 1'
#
loop_
_entity.id
_entity.type
_entity.pdbx_description
1 polymer ?
#
loop_
_entity_poly.entity_id
_entity_poly.type
_entity_poly.pdbx_seq_one_letter_code
_entity_poly.pdbx_strand_id
1 'polypeptide(L)'
;MARPRYSLRRLLAAVAAAGVACAYLAAAARLEARVVSGMTLAILAVAAVAPIATRGRARALASGFAVPAWAYFIASNAGRPSGLVTTRWLAAAYDRLIGPPVALTPDQVAGFTRQVVSFLVVGHHLVALLLGTLGALIVLAARAVAGHPRSDRARAATSASP
;
A
#
# COMPACT_ATOMS: atom_id res chain seq x y z
N MET A 1 14.92 -1.96 29.61
CA MET A 1 14.10 -2.23 28.41
C MET A 1 13.27 -0.98 28.09
N ALA A 2 13.58 -0.27 27.00
CA ALA A 2 12.86 0.95 26.63
C ALA A 2 11.50 0.60 25.99
N ARG A 3 10.40 1.07 26.59
CA ARG A 3 9.06 0.87 26.01
C ARG A 3 8.92 1.71 24.73
N PRO A 4 8.58 1.11 23.57
CA PRO A 4 8.32 1.87 22.36
C PRO A 4 7.10 2.78 22.57
N ARG A 5 7.34 4.10 22.62
CA ARG A 5 6.26 5.10 22.68
C ARG A 5 5.63 5.24 21.30
N TYR A 6 4.70 4.34 20.98
CA TYR A 6 3.80 4.56 19.86
C TYR A 6 2.87 5.72 20.23
N SER A 7 3.04 6.84 19.54
CA SER A 7 2.16 7.99 19.68
C SER A 7 0.75 7.58 19.28
N LEU A 8 -0.22 7.71 20.20
CA LEU A 8 -1.65 7.48 19.96
C LEU A 8 -2.13 8.17 18.66
N ARG A 9 -1.57 9.35 18.36
CA ARG A 9 -1.86 10.10 17.12
C ARG A 9 -1.52 9.31 15.85
N ARG A 10 -0.43 8.53 15.85
CA ARG A 10 -0.03 7.70 14.69
C ARG A 10 -0.96 6.51 14.50
N LEU A 11 -1.41 5.90 15.60
CA LEU A 11 -2.38 4.80 15.54
C LEU A 11 -3.72 5.30 14.99
N LEU A 12 -4.22 6.42 15.51
CA LEU A 12 -5.46 7.04 15.04
C LEU A 12 -5.38 7.45 13.57
N ALA A 13 -4.24 8.00 13.12
CA ALA A 13 -4.02 8.33 11.72
C ALA A 13 -4.03 7.08 10.81
N ALA A 14 -3.43 5.97 11.27
CA ALA A 14 -3.43 4.71 10.51
C ALA A 14 -4.82 4.10 10.41
N VAL A 15 -5.58 4.10 11.51
CA VAL A 15 -6.97 3.61 11.54
C VAL A 15 -7.87 4.49 10.64
N ALA A 16 -7.72 5.81 10.71
CA ALA A 16 -8.45 6.73 9.85
C ALA A 16 -8.12 6.50 8.35
N ALA A 17 -6.85 6.32 8.02
CA ALA A 17 -6.43 6.02 6.65
C ALA A 17 -7.02 4.68 6.16
N ALA A 18 -7.04 3.65 7.00
CA ALA A 18 -7.66 2.36 6.69
C ALA A 18 -9.18 2.50 6.51
N GLY A 19 -9.85 3.29 7.37
CA GLY A 19 -11.28 3.59 7.25
C GLY A 19 -11.61 4.32 5.95
N VAL A 20 -10.82 5.35 5.59
CA VAL A 20 -10.95 6.06 4.31
C VAL A 20 -10.72 5.12 3.14
N ALA A 21 -9.72 4.24 3.20
CA ALA A 21 -9.46 3.25 2.14
C ALA A 21 -10.63 2.26 1.99
N CYS A 22 -11.20 1.76 3.09
CA CYS A 22 -12.39 0.91 3.06
C CYS A 22 -13.61 1.65 2.51
N ALA A 23 -13.87 2.89 2.95
CA ALA A 23 -14.96 3.71 2.45
C ALA A 23 -14.81 4.02 0.96
N TYR A 24 -13.58 4.28 0.51
CA TYR A 24 -13.25 4.50 -0.89
C TYR A 24 -13.44 3.23 -1.73
N LEU A 25 -13.08 2.06 -1.19
CA LEU A 25 -13.31 0.78 -1.85
C LEU A 25 -14.81 0.47 -1.99
N ALA A 26 -15.63 0.83 -1.01
CA ALA A 26 -17.09 0.73 -1.11
C ALA A 26 -17.67 1.73 -2.14
N ALA A 27 -17.11 2.94 -2.23
CA ALA A 27 -17.49 3.95 -3.21
C ALA A 27 -16.97 3.67 -4.63
N ALA A 28 -15.97 2.79 -4.78
CA ALA A 28 -15.35 2.42 -6.05
C ALA A 28 -16.33 1.76 -7.04
N ALA A 29 -17.44 1.18 -6.54
CA ALA A 29 -18.52 0.70 -7.40
C ALA A 29 -19.25 1.83 -8.15
N ARG A 30 -19.09 3.09 -7.72
CA ARG A 30 -19.69 4.29 -8.32
C ARG A 30 -18.69 5.26 -8.95
N LEU A 31 -17.43 5.22 -8.51
CA LEU A 31 -16.34 6.01 -9.11
C LEU A 31 -15.83 5.32 -10.38
N GLU A 32 -15.58 6.09 -11.44
CA GLU A 32 -14.91 5.53 -12.62
C GLU A 32 -13.52 5.01 -12.25
N ALA A 33 -13.26 3.72 -12.47
CA ALA A 33 -11.96 3.08 -12.21
C ALA A 33 -10.78 3.88 -12.79
N ARG A 34 -11.02 4.61 -13.89
CA ARG A 34 -10.07 5.53 -14.54
C ARG A 34 -9.51 6.59 -13.58
N VAL A 35 -10.34 7.19 -12.73
CA VAL A 35 -9.91 8.24 -11.79
C VAL A 35 -8.97 7.64 -10.74
N VAL A 36 -9.34 6.49 -10.18
CA VAL A 36 -8.53 5.77 -9.19
C VAL A 36 -7.18 5.35 -9.78
N SER A 37 -7.20 4.83 -11.01
CA SER A 37 -6.01 4.46 -11.75
C SER A 37 -5.10 5.66 -12.00
N GLY A 38 -5.65 6.79 -12.44
CA GLY A 38 -4.90 8.03 -12.64
C GLY A 38 -4.25 8.53 -11.35
N MET A 39 -4.99 8.57 -10.25
CA MET A 39 -4.46 8.99 -8.94
C MET A 39 -3.36 8.06 -8.44
N THR A 40 -3.55 6.75 -8.55
CA THR A 40 -2.55 5.77 -8.12
C THR A 40 -1.28 5.90 -8.94
N LEU A 41 -1.41 6.05 -10.27
CA LEU A 41 -0.27 6.26 -11.16
C LEU A 41 0.49 7.55 -10.81
N ALA A 42 -0.22 8.64 -10.52
CA ALA A 42 0.39 9.89 -10.07
C ALA A 42 1.16 9.71 -8.76
N ILE A 43 0.59 9.02 -7.77
CA ILE A 43 1.26 8.71 -6.49
C ILE A 43 2.51 7.88 -6.74
N LEU A 44 2.43 6.83 -7.57
CA LEU A 44 3.55 5.96 -7.90
C LEU A 44 4.66 6.71 -8.67
N ALA A 45 4.29 7.62 -9.58
CA ALA A 45 5.24 8.46 -10.30
C ALA A 45 6.00 9.41 -9.36
N VAL A 46 5.27 10.11 -8.47
CA VAL A 46 5.90 10.96 -7.45
C VAL A 46 6.81 10.13 -6.54
N ALA A 47 6.37 8.94 -6.13
CA ALA A 47 7.17 8.04 -5.31
C ALA A 47 8.44 7.54 -6.02
N ALA A 48 8.43 7.40 -7.35
CA ALA A 48 9.62 7.02 -8.13
C ALA A 48 10.65 8.15 -8.22
N VAL A 49 10.20 9.41 -8.27
CA VAL A 49 11.08 10.59 -8.36
C VAL A 49 11.59 11.03 -6.98
N ALA A 50 10.80 10.85 -5.92
CA ALA A 50 11.15 11.28 -4.56
C ALA A 50 12.53 10.80 -4.06
N PRO A 51 13.02 9.57 -4.34
CA PRO A 51 14.36 9.14 -3.96
C PRO A 51 15.51 9.92 -4.62
N ILE A 52 15.26 10.59 -5.74
CA ILE A 52 16.25 11.40 -6.47
C ILE A 52 16.38 12.78 -5.80
N ALA A 53 15.24 13.38 -5.45
CA ALA A 53 15.18 14.73 -4.85
C ALA A 53 15.49 14.75 -3.35
N THR A 54 15.40 13.61 -2.66
CA THR A 54 15.58 13.54 -1.19
C THR A 54 16.89 12.89 -0.79
N ARG A 55 17.40 13.21 0.41
CA ARG A 55 18.61 12.64 0.99
C ARG A 55 18.32 11.89 2.29
N GLY A 56 19.23 11.00 2.68
CA GLY A 56 19.21 10.33 3.98
C GLY A 56 17.97 9.46 4.23
N ARG A 57 17.28 9.71 5.34
CA ARG A 57 16.12 8.90 5.81
C ARG A 57 14.92 8.98 4.87
N ALA A 58 14.65 10.17 4.32
CA ALA A 58 13.52 10.38 3.40
C ALA A 58 13.70 9.57 2.11
N ARG A 59 14.92 9.53 1.55
CA ARG A 59 15.25 8.72 0.37
C ARG A 59 14.98 7.23 0.60
N ALA A 60 15.41 6.71 1.74
CA ALA A 60 15.24 5.30 2.08
C ALA A 60 13.75 4.92 2.24
N LEU A 61 12.94 5.80 2.85
CA LEU A 61 11.50 5.62 2.94
C LEU A 61 10.84 5.63 1.56
N ALA A 62 11.19 6.62 0.72
CA ALA A 62 10.65 6.74 -0.62
C ALA A 62 11.00 5.52 -1.48
N SER A 63 12.25 5.03 -1.43
CA SER A 63 12.65 3.82 -2.16
C SER A 63 11.97 2.56 -1.61
N GLY A 64 11.84 2.47 -0.28
CA GLY A 64 11.14 1.36 0.38
C GLY A 64 9.66 1.30 -0.02
N PHE A 65 9.03 2.44 -0.27
CA PHE A 65 7.68 2.52 -0.83
C PHE A 65 7.64 2.18 -2.31
N ALA A 66 8.45 2.87 -3.11
CA ALA A 66 8.33 2.87 -4.56
C ALA A 66 8.56 1.48 -5.17
N VAL A 67 9.59 0.76 -4.71
CA VAL A 67 9.98 -0.53 -5.30
C VAL A 67 8.87 -1.59 -5.22
N PRO A 68 8.35 -1.97 -4.04
CA PRO A 68 7.30 -2.98 -3.95
C PRO A 68 5.97 -2.51 -4.57
N ALA A 69 5.65 -1.22 -4.45
CA ALA A 69 4.42 -0.67 -5.02
C ALA A 69 4.42 -0.76 -6.55
N TRP A 70 5.51 -0.35 -7.21
CA TRP A 70 5.67 -0.49 -8.65
C TRP A 70 5.75 -1.93 -9.11
N ALA A 71 6.51 -2.78 -8.40
CA ALA A 71 6.63 -4.20 -8.74
C ALA A 71 5.26 -4.88 -8.77
N TYR A 72 4.44 -4.65 -7.75
CA TYR A 72 3.08 -5.20 -7.71
C TYR A 72 2.15 -4.54 -8.74
N PHE A 73 2.19 -3.21 -8.88
CA PHE A 73 1.39 -2.49 -9.87
C PHE A 73 1.63 -3.04 -11.29
N ILE A 74 2.90 -3.19 -11.69
CA ILE A 74 3.28 -3.78 -12.97
C ILE A 74 2.78 -5.22 -13.07
N ALA A 75 3.00 -6.05 -12.05
CA ALA A 75 2.54 -7.44 -12.05
C ALA A 75 1.01 -7.56 -12.22
N SER A 76 0.24 -6.67 -11.58
CA SER A 76 -1.23 -6.66 -11.67
C SER A 76 -1.76 -6.16 -13.02
N ASN A 77 -1.00 -5.34 -13.74
CA ASN A 77 -1.43 -4.78 -15.04
C ASN A 77 -0.83 -5.54 -16.24
N ALA A 78 0.31 -6.20 -16.09
CA ALA A 78 0.99 -6.91 -17.17
C ALA A 78 0.49 -8.36 -17.37
N GLY A 79 -0.14 -8.96 -16.35
CA GLY A 79 -0.57 -10.36 -16.36
C GLY A 79 -2.08 -10.54 -16.55
N ARG A 80 -2.50 -11.81 -16.75
CA ARG A 80 -3.89 -12.21 -16.52
C ARG A 80 -4.14 -12.08 -15.01
N PRO A 81 -5.00 -11.16 -14.54
CA PRO A 81 -5.14 -10.88 -13.10
C PRO A 81 -5.53 -12.13 -12.30
N SER A 82 -6.15 -13.13 -12.92
CA SER A 82 -6.50 -14.42 -12.30
C SER A 82 -5.32 -15.20 -11.69
N GLY A 83 -4.06 -14.91 -12.06
CA GLY A 83 -2.88 -15.60 -11.54
C GLY A 83 -2.40 -15.11 -10.16
N LEU A 84 -2.82 -13.93 -9.71
CA LEU A 84 -2.36 -13.38 -8.43
C LEU A 84 -3.19 -13.92 -7.25
N VAL A 85 -2.52 -14.30 -6.17
CA VAL A 85 -3.18 -14.77 -4.92
C VAL A 85 -4.16 -13.71 -4.38
N THR A 86 -3.81 -12.43 -4.57
CA THR A 86 -4.62 -11.28 -4.16
C THR A 86 -5.93 -11.18 -4.93
N THR A 87 -6.02 -11.68 -6.16
CA THR A 87 -7.25 -11.68 -6.95
C THR A 87 -8.30 -12.60 -6.35
N ARG A 88 -7.91 -13.77 -5.84
CA ARG A 88 -8.84 -14.68 -5.14
C ARG A 88 -9.40 -14.03 -3.88
N TRP A 89 -8.55 -13.33 -3.13
CA TRP A 89 -8.96 -12.57 -1.95
C TRP A 89 -9.90 -11.42 -2.32
N LEU A 90 -9.61 -10.67 -3.38
CA LEU A 90 -10.46 -9.59 -3.85
C LEU A 90 -11.82 -10.09 -4.37
N ALA A 91 -11.84 -11.22 -5.09
CA ALA A 91 -13.09 -11.85 -5.51
C ALA A 91 -13.94 -12.26 -4.31
N ALA A 92 -13.35 -12.92 -3.30
CA ALA A 92 -14.05 -13.25 -2.08
C ALA A 92 -14.54 -12.00 -1.31
N ALA A 93 -13.77 -10.90 -1.35
CA ALA A 93 -14.19 -9.63 -0.76
C ALA A 93 -15.35 -8.99 -1.54
N TYR A 94 -15.36 -9.08 -2.87
CA TYR A 94 -16.46 -8.63 -3.72
C TYR A 94 -17.75 -9.36 -3.35
N ASP A 95 -17.71 -10.68 -3.30
CA ASP A 95 -18.87 -11.51 -2.96
C ASP A 95 -19.41 -11.21 -1.56
N ARG A 96 -18.54 -10.88 -0.60
CA ARG A 96 -18.96 -10.52 0.77
C ARG A 96 -19.53 -9.10 0.88
N LEU A 97 -18.97 -8.15 0.14
CA LEU A 97 -19.31 -6.73 0.28
C LEU A 97 -20.48 -6.30 -0.62
N ILE A 98 -20.52 -6.85 -1.84
CA ILE A 98 -21.52 -6.51 -2.86
C ILE A 98 -22.59 -7.60 -2.96
N GLY A 99 -22.23 -8.86 -2.68
CA GLY A 99 -23.11 -10.01 -2.84
C GLY A 99 -22.94 -10.69 -4.19
N PRO A 100 -23.26 -11.99 -4.29
CA PRO A 100 -23.28 -12.70 -5.56
C PRO A 100 -24.40 -12.15 -6.46
N PRO A 101 -24.21 -12.10 -7.78
CA PRO A 101 -25.28 -11.68 -8.69
C PRO A 101 -26.44 -12.68 -8.62
N VAL A 102 -27.65 -12.20 -8.32
CA VAL A 102 -28.87 -13.00 -8.37
C VAL A 102 -29.44 -12.89 -9.79
N ALA A 103 -29.37 -13.98 -10.55
CA ALA A 103 -30.00 -14.15 -11.88
C ALA A 103 -29.84 -12.96 -12.84
N LEU A 104 -28.68 -12.86 -13.50
CA LEU A 104 -28.45 -11.81 -14.51
C LEU A 104 -29.17 -12.14 -15.81
N THR A 105 -29.93 -11.19 -16.35
CA THR A 105 -30.41 -11.26 -17.73
C THR A 105 -29.25 -10.96 -18.71
N PRO A 106 -29.31 -11.43 -19.98
CA PRO A 106 -28.23 -11.24 -20.94
C PRO A 106 -27.79 -9.77 -21.13
N ASP A 107 -28.73 -8.82 -21.04
CA ASP A 107 -28.49 -7.38 -21.11
C ASP A 107 -27.74 -6.82 -19.88
N GLN A 108 -27.83 -7.50 -18.73
CA GLN A 108 -27.14 -7.09 -17.49
C GLN A 108 -25.71 -7.61 -17.37
N VAL A 109 -25.35 -8.67 -18.12
CA VAL A 109 -24.03 -9.31 -18.04
C VAL A 109 -22.90 -8.31 -18.28
N ALA A 110 -23.03 -7.46 -19.31
CA ALA A 110 -21.99 -6.48 -19.64
C ALA A 110 -21.80 -5.42 -18.52
N GLY A 111 -22.88 -4.99 -17.88
CA GLY A 111 -22.85 -4.07 -16.75
C GLY A 111 -22.14 -4.69 -15.54
N PHE A 112 -22.55 -5.91 -15.18
CA PHE A 112 -21.95 -6.67 -14.10
C PHE A 112 -20.45 -6.94 -14.34
N THR A 113 -20.06 -7.37 -15.54
CA THR A 113 -18.64 -7.59 -15.87
C THR A 113 -17.81 -6.31 -15.71
N ARG A 114 -18.31 -5.15 -16.17
CA ARG A 114 -17.62 -3.86 -15.98
C ARG A 114 -17.49 -3.50 -14.51
N GLN A 115 -18.50 -3.77 -13.70
CA GLN A 115 -18.48 -3.52 -12.25
C GLN A 115 -17.42 -4.41 -11.55
N VAL A 116 -17.42 -5.71 -11.82
CA VAL A 116 -16.43 -6.65 -11.25
C VAL A 116 -15.01 -6.26 -11.67
N VAL A 117 -14.79 -5.96 -12.95
CA VAL A 117 -13.49 -5.51 -13.45
C VAL A 117 -13.06 -4.22 -12.74
N SER A 118 -13.95 -3.24 -12.61
CA SER A 118 -13.65 -1.98 -11.92
C SER A 118 -13.28 -2.21 -10.46
N PHE A 119 -14.02 -3.06 -9.75
CA PHE A 119 -13.72 -3.42 -8.36
C PHE A 119 -12.34 -4.08 -8.23
N LEU A 120 -12.03 -5.07 -9.09
CA LEU A 120 -10.75 -5.77 -9.05
C LEU A 120 -9.58 -4.84 -9.37
N VAL A 121 -9.73 -3.98 -10.39
CA VAL A 121 -8.73 -2.97 -10.74
C VAL A 121 -8.44 -2.07 -9.54
N VAL A 122 -9.48 -1.47 -8.94
CA VAL A 122 -9.32 -0.62 -7.76
C VAL A 122 -8.71 -1.39 -6.58
N GLY A 123 -9.15 -2.62 -6.35
CA GLY A 123 -8.59 -3.50 -5.32
C GLY A 123 -7.09 -3.72 -5.49
N HIS A 124 -6.62 -4.03 -6.71
CA HIS A 124 -5.20 -4.18 -6.99
C HIS A 124 -4.40 -2.88 -6.78
N HIS A 125 -4.98 -1.73 -7.11
CA HIS A 125 -4.33 -0.43 -6.88
C HIS A 125 -4.13 -0.18 -5.38
N LEU A 126 -5.14 -0.48 -4.56
CA LEU A 126 -5.02 -0.38 -3.11
C LEU A 126 -3.97 -1.36 -2.54
N VAL A 127 -3.92 -2.59 -3.06
CA VAL A 127 -2.89 -3.57 -2.65
C VAL A 127 -1.49 -3.08 -3.02
N ALA A 128 -1.30 -2.47 -4.20
CA ALA A 128 -0.01 -1.89 -4.59
C ALA A 128 0.46 -0.82 -3.59
N LEU A 129 -0.43 0.09 -3.21
CA LEU A 129 -0.15 1.16 -2.24
C LEU A 129 0.12 0.61 -0.84
N LEU A 130 -0.61 -0.44 -0.43
CA LEU A 130 -0.40 -1.13 0.85
C LEU A 130 0.99 -1.79 0.90
N LEU A 131 1.38 -2.51 -0.15
CA LEU A 131 2.70 -3.12 -0.25
C LEU A 131 3.82 -2.07 -0.24
N GLY A 132 3.60 -0.95 -0.93
CA GLY A 132 4.46 0.23 -0.81
C GLY A 132 4.64 0.68 0.63
N THR A 133 3.52 0.89 1.33
CA THR A 133 3.55 1.34 2.72
C THR A 133 4.29 0.36 3.63
N LEU A 134 4.06 -0.95 3.46
CA LEU A 134 4.77 -2.00 4.19
C LEU A 134 6.28 -1.97 3.90
N GLY A 135 6.69 -1.83 2.64
CA GLY A 135 8.10 -1.72 2.27
C GLY A 135 8.79 -0.51 2.91
N ALA A 136 8.12 0.65 2.93
CA ALA A 136 8.63 1.83 3.62
C ALA A 136 8.82 1.61 5.12
N LEU A 137 7.86 0.95 5.77
CA LEU A 137 7.93 0.60 7.19
C LEU A 137 9.07 -0.38 7.50
N ILE A 138 9.26 -1.40 6.66
CA ILE A 138 10.36 -2.37 6.79
C ILE A 138 11.71 -1.64 6.72
N VAL A 139 11.90 -0.76 5.73
CA VAL A 139 13.14 0.04 5.60
C VAL A 139 13.33 0.94 6.82
N LEU A 140 12.26 1.54 7.35
CA LEU A 140 12.34 2.37 8.55
C LEU A 140 12.80 1.57 9.77
N ALA A 141 12.21 0.38 9.98
CA ALA A 141 12.58 -0.52 11.06
C ALA A 141 14.03 -1.00 10.94
N ALA A 142 14.45 -1.44 9.75
CA ALA A 142 15.82 -1.88 9.49
C ALA A 142 16.85 -0.79 9.82
N ARG A 143 16.55 0.47 9.49
CA ARG A 143 17.42 1.61 9.83
C ARG A 143 17.45 1.93 11.32
N ALA A 144 16.32 1.77 12.02
CA ALA A 144 16.27 1.98 13.46
C ALA A 144 17.18 0.97 14.19
N VAL A 145 17.14 -0.30 13.77
CA VAL A 145 18.01 -1.36 14.30
C VAL A 145 19.48 -1.10 13.97
N ALA A 146 19.80 -0.71 12.73
CA ALA A 146 21.18 -0.43 12.31
C ALA A 146 21.80 0.83 12.93
N GLY A 147 20.98 1.73 13.51
CA GLY A 147 21.45 2.96 14.15
C GLY A 147 21.96 2.78 15.58
N HIS A 148 21.60 1.70 16.27
CA HIS A 148 21.98 1.45 17.67
C HIS A 148 23.48 1.13 17.92
N PRO A 149 24.22 0.40 17.07
CA PRO A 149 25.58 -0.04 17.40
C PRO A 149 26.62 1.08 17.53
N ARG A 150 26.39 2.25 16.91
CA ARG A 150 27.35 3.36 16.91
C ARG A 150 27.27 4.24 18.15
N SER A 151 26.08 4.40 18.74
CA SER A 151 25.93 5.18 19.97
C SER A 151 26.53 4.48 21.19
N ASP A 152 26.50 3.14 21.20
CA ASP A 152 26.99 2.37 22.34
C ASP A 152 28.52 2.31 22.36
N ARG A 153 29.18 2.19 21.20
CA ARG A 153 30.64 2.29 21.10
C ARG A 153 31.19 3.67 21.45
N ALA A 154 30.50 4.74 21.05
CA ALA A 154 30.92 6.11 21.39
C ALA A 154 30.78 6.40 22.90
N ARG A 155 29.74 5.87 23.56
CA ARG A 155 29.60 5.94 25.02
C ARG A 155 30.63 5.09 25.74
N ALA A 156 30.90 3.88 25.27
CA ALA A 156 31.93 3.02 25.84
C ALA A 156 33.33 3.66 25.77
N ALA A 157 33.64 4.36 24.67
CA ALA A 157 34.90 5.08 24.52
C ALA A 157 35.03 6.30 25.44
N THR A 158 33.93 7.01 25.74
CA THR A 158 33.94 8.16 26.66
C THR A 158 34.00 7.74 28.13
N SER A 159 33.47 6.56 28.49
CA SER A 159 33.59 6.02 29.86
C SER A 159 34.96 5.43 30.19
N ALA A 160 35.84 5.26 29.20
CA ALA A 160 37.15 4.61 29.37
C ALA A 160 38.32 5.61 29.47
N SER A 161 38.05 6.92 29.47
CA SER A 161 39.08 7.95 29.67
C SER A 161 39.16 8.31 31.16
N PRO A 162 40.25 7.94 31.88
CA PRO A 162 40.46 8.29 33.28
C PRO A 162 40.78 9.76 33.50
#